data_AF-A0A553AGR2-F1
#
_entry.id   AF-A0A553AGR2-F1
#
_cell.length_a   1.000
_cell.length_b   1.000
_cell.length_c   1.000
_cell.angle_alpha   90.00
_cell.angle_beta   90.00
_cell.angle_gamma   90.00
#
_symmetry.space_group_name_H-M   'P 1'
#
loop_
_entity.id
_entity.type
_entity.pdbx_description
1 polymer ?
#
loop_
_entity_poly.entity_id
_entity_poly.type
_entity_poly.pdbx_seq_one_letter_code
_entity_poly.pdbx_strand_id
1 'polypeptide(L)'
;MKFKKLLPLFVALLTLCVSAQNKTFSYSKIQTRNEVQEWGEKETIQKQNVSFSADKINLNIDKKYCLTIISKTHLPDKSIIYLCKDEKSNPVTVTLIRNTKMYLYSKSKRFLINFDS
;
A
#
# COMPACT_ATOMS: atom_id res chain seq x y z
N MET A 1 5.39 -42.93 30.32
CA MET A 1 5.60 -41.47 30.09
C MET A 1 6.39 -41.24 28.80
N LYS A 2 5.73 -40.95 27.66
CA LYS A 2 6.35 -40.75 26.33
C LYS A 2 6.24 -39.30 25.82
N PHE A 3 6.30 -38.31 26.71
CA PHE A 3 6.13 -36.89 26.34
C PHE A 3 7.43 -36.14 25.95
N LYS A 4 8.59 -36.81 25.92
CA LYS A 4 9.89 -36.14 25.75
C LYS A 4 10.32 -35.82 24.30
N LYS A 5 9.51 -36.14 23.29
CA LYS A 5 9.89 -35.97 21.86
C LYS A 5 9.11 -34.91 21.07
N LEU A 6 8.16 -34.21 21.70
CA LEU A 6 7.35 -33.18 21.02
C LEU A 6 7.94 -31.76 21.10
N LEU A 7 8.97 -31.54 21.93
CA LEU A 7 9.55 -30.21 22.16
C LEU A 7 10.23 -29.57 20.93
N PRO A 8 10.99 -30.29 20.06
CA PRO A 8 11.68 -29.62 18.96
C PRO A 8 10.73 -29.17 17.84
N LEU A 9 9.49 -29.67 17.80
CA LEU A 9 8.51 -29.29 16.78
C LEU A 9 7.93 -27.89 17.01
N PHE A 10 7.76 -27.49 18.29
CA PHE A 10 7.20 -26.18 18.63
C PHE A 10 8.19 -25.02 18.43
N VAL A 11 9.49 -25.25 18.60
CA VAL A 11 10.53 -24.23 18.37
C VAL A 11 10.71 -23.91 16.88
N ALA A 12 10.48 -24.90 16.00
CA ALA A 12 10.50 -24.70 14.55
C ALA A 12 9.27 -23.94 14.01
N LEU A 13 8.15 -23.95 14.73
CA LEU A 13 6.91 -23.29 14.28
C LEU A 13 6.92 -21.77 14.49
N LEU A 14 7.71 -21.27 15.44
CA LEU A 14 7.79 -19.84 15.79
C LEU A 14 8.60 -18.98 14.82
N THR A 15 9.40 -19.58 13.94
CA THR A 15 10.23 -18.85 12.96
C THR A 15 9.49 -18.49 11.67
N LEU A 16 8.26 -18.98 11.47
CA LEU A 16 7.44 -18.70 10.28
C LEU A 16 6.55 -17.47 10.41
N CYS A 17 6.63 -16.72 11.51
CA CYS A 17 6.05 -15.38 11.60
C CYS A 17 6.86 -14.40 10.74
N VAL A 18 6.74 -14.53 9.42
CA VAL A 18 7.15 -13.52 8.45
C VAL A 18 6.41 -12.25 8.83
N SER A 19 7.13 -11.38 9.54
CA SER A 19 6.62 -10.09 9.98
C SER A 19 6.39 -9.25 8.72
N ALA A 20 5.13 -9.14 8.31
CA ALA A 20 4.73 -8.15 7.33
C ALA A 20 5.01 -6.77 7.95
N GLN A 21 6.12 -6.15 7.56
CA GLN A 21 6.49 -4.85 8.08
C GLN A 21 5.45 -3.82 7.62
N ASN A 22 4.77 -3.21 8.60
CA ASN A 22 3.92 -2.07 8.34
C ASN A 22 4.80 -0.91 7.85
N LYS A 23 4.42 -0.27 6.73
CA LYS A 23 5.12 0.92 6.21
C LYS A 23 4.20 2.12 6.32
N THR A 24 4.72 3.25 6.78
CA THR A 24 3.97 4.52 6.77
C THR A 24 4.79 5.59 6.08
N PHE A 25 4.16 6.35 5.20
CA PHE A 25 4.77 7.48 4.51
C PHE A 25 3.92 8.73 4.72
N SER A 26 4.57 9.86 4.99
CA SER A 26 3.91 11.17 4.99
C SER A 26 3.90 11.77 3.58
N TYR A 27 2.92 12.61 3.30
CA TYR A 27 2.88 13.42 2.09
C TYR A 27 2.08 14.70 2.31
N SER A 28 2.45 15.71 1.55
CA SER A 28 1.78 17.01 1.52
C SER A 28 1.51 17.52 0.09
N LYS A 29 1.88 16.74 -0.93
CA LYS A 29 1.76 17.13 -2.34
C LYS A 29 1.18 16.00 -3.18
N ILE A 30 0.14 16.32 -3.93
CA ILE A 30 -0.55 15.38 -4.83
C ILE A 30 -0.69 15.99 -6.24
N GLN A 31 -0.89 15.13 -7.23
CA GLN A 31 -1.35 15.51 -8.56
C GLN A 31 -2.52 14.61 -8.93
N THR A 32 -3.54 15.21 -9.57
CA THR A 32 -4.69 14.49 -10.12
C THR A 32 -4.56 14.42 -11.64
N ARG A 33 -5.08 13.35 -12.26
CA ARG A 33 -5.13 13.25 -13.72
C ARG A 33 -6.44 13.81 -14.25
N ASN A 34 -6.38 14.65 -15.28
CA ASN A 34 -7.56 15.23 -15.93
C ASN A 34 -8.22 14.25 -16.92
N GLU A 35 -9.31 14.69 -17.56
CA GLU A 35 -10.10 13.89 -18.50
C GLU A 35 -9.29 13.49 -19.75
N VAL A 36 -8.39 14.36 -20.22
CA VAL A 36 -7.51 14.13 -21.36
C VAL A 36 -6.25 13.32 -21.02
N GLN A 37 -6.22 12.68 -19.84
CA GLN A 37 -5.14 11.78 -19.43
C GLN A 37 -3.78 12.49 -19.20
N GLU A 38 -3.80 13.76 -18.82
CA GLU A 38 -2.62 14.52 -18.41
C GLU A 38 -2.59 14.73 -16.89
N TRP A 39 -1.39 14.81 -16.32
CA TRP A 39 -1.24 15.15 -14.91
C TRP A 39 -1.45 16.65 -14.74
N GLY A 40 -2.37 17.01 -13.85
CA GLY A 40 -2.56 18.39 -13.43
C GLY A 40 -1.38 18.92 -12.61
N GLU A 41 -1.53 20.16 -12.17
CA GLU A 41 -0.53 20.82 -11.34
C GLU A 41 -0.37 20.14 -9.97
N LYS A 42 0.75 20.42 -9.32
CA LYS A 42 1.01 19.92 -7.96
C LYS A 42 0.18 20.72 -6.97
N GLU A 43 -0.77 20.05 -6.34
CA GLU A 43 -1.59 20.61 -5.28
C GLU A 43 -0.92 20.37 -3.93
N THR A 44 -0.76 21.44 -3.15
CA THR A 44 -0.33 21.34 -1.74
C THR A 44 -1.57 21.11 -0.88
N ILE A 45 -1.54 20.05 -0.09
CA ILE A 45 -2.60 19.69 0.85
C ILE A 45 -2.06 19.70 2.28
N GLN A 46 -2.96 19.64 3.27
CA GLN A 46 -2.54 19.37 4.65
C GLN A 46 -1.76 18.06 4.71
N LYS A 47 -0.68 18.02 5.49
CA LYS A 47 0.14 16.80 5.67
C LYS A 47 -0.75 15.61 6.09
N GLN A 48 -0.69 14.55 5.30
CA GLN A 48 -1.38 13.28 5.52
C GLN A 48 -0.36 12.14 5.62
N ASN A 49 -0.85 10.97 6.03
CA ASN A 49 -0.09 9.72 6.02
C ASN A 49 -0.80 8.67 5.16
N VAL A 50 0.00 7.81 4.54
CA VAL A 50 -0.46 6.52 3.99
C VAL A 50 0.20 5.40 4.77
N SER A 51 -0.59 4.42 5.19
CA SER A 51 -0.13 3.26 5.94
C SER A 51 -0.42 1.98 5.17
N PHE A 52 0.61 1.15 5.00
CA PHE A 52 0.58 -0.15 4.37
C PHE A 52 0.73 -1.22 5.46
N SER A 53 -0.16 -2.20 5.48
CA SER A 53 -0.05 -3.44 6.25
C SER A 53 0.08 -4.65 5.33
N ALA A 54 0.01 -5.84 5.89
CA ALA A 54 -0.01 -7.10 5.13
C ALA A 54 -1.19 -7.17 4.15
N ASP A 55 -2.34 -6.68 4.58
CA ASP A 55 -3.66 -6.90 4.00
C ASP A 55 -4.35 -5.60 3.56
N LYS A 56 -3.85 -4.44 3.97
CA LYS A 56 -4.52 -3.15 3.76
C LYS A 56 -3.59 -2.02 3.39
N ILE A 57 -4.15 -1.03 2.71
CA ILE A 57 -3.55 0.29 2.50
C ILE A 57 -4.59 1.33 2.91
N ASN A 58 -4.23 2.18 3.88
CA ASN A 58 -5.09 3.24 4.40
C ASN A 58 -4.50 4.60 4.07
N LEU A 59 -5.31 5.49 3.49
CA LEU A 59 -4.89 6.84 3.11
C LEU A 59 -6.08 7.79 2.99
N ASN A 60 -5.82 9.09 2.98
CA ASN A 60 -6.82 10.14 2.81
C ASN A 60 -6.36 11.15 1.75
N ILE A 61 -7.06 11.21 0.62
CA ILE A 61 -6.71 12.12 -0.48
C ILE A 61 -7.88 13.10 -0.73
N ASP A 62 -8.85 12.69 -1.54
CA ASP A 62 -10.15 13.36 -1.73
C ASP A 62 -11.22 12.75 -0.83
N LYS A 63 -10.99 11.52 -0.38
CA LYS A 63 -11.75 10.80 0.65
C LYS A 63 -10.81 9.88 1.42
N LYS A 64 -11.34 9.33 2.51
CA LYS A 64 -10.69 8.23 3.22
C LYS A 64 -10.84 6.94 2.42
N TYR A 65 -9.71 6.34 2.04
CA TYR A 65 -9.62 5.05 1.39
C TYR A 65 -9.17 3.99 2.39
N CYS A 66 -9.91 2.88 2.45
CA CYS A 66 -9.53 1.66 3.16
C CYS A 66 -9.43 0.54 2.11
N LEU A 67 -8.23 0.36 1.56
CA LEU A 67 -8.01 -0.55 0.45
C LEU A 67 -7.64 -1.93 1.00
N THR A 68 -8.38 -2.96 0.64
CA THR A 68 -8.02 -4.36 0.92
C THR A 68 -7.10 -4.87 -0.19
N ILE A 69 -5.91 -5.34 0.16
CA ILE A 69 -4.93 -5.91 -0.78
C ILE A 69 -5.37 -7.33 -1.17
N ILE A 70 -5.56 -7.55 -2.47
CA ILE A 70 -5.86 -8.87 -3.05
C ILE A 70 -4.55 -9.57 -3.43
N SER A 71 -3.63 -8.83 -4.04
CA SER A 71 -2.32 -9.35 -4.46
C SER A 71 -1.29 -8.24 -4.53
N LYS A 72 -0.01 -8.66 -4.49
CA LYS A 72 1.14 -7.77 -4.66
C LYS A 72 2.13 -8.40 -5.63
N THR A 73 2.72 -7.57 -6.48
CA THR A 73 3.76 -7.95 -7.44
C THR A 73 4.98 -7.08 -7.20
N HIS A 74 6.11 -7.71 -6.93
CA HIS A 74 7.40 -7.04 -6.78
C HIS A 74 8.04 -6.86 -8.16
N LEU A 75 8.47 -5.64 -8.47
CA LEU A 75 9.16 -5.31 -9.70
C LEU A 75 10.68 -5.33 -9.49
N PRO A 76 11.49 -5.56 -10.55
CA PRO A 76 12.95 -5.62 -10.46
C PRO A 76 13.61 -4.37 -9.87
N ASP A 77 12.97 -3.21 -10.01
CA ASP A 77 13.47 -1.91 -9.58
C ASP A 77 13.13 -1.55 -8.12
N LYS A 78 12.70 -2.54 -7.33
CA LYS A 78 12.20 -2.42 -5.94
C LYS A 78 10.84 -1.74 -5.81
N SER A 79 10.15 -1.47 -6.93
CA SER A 79 8.76 -1.00 -6.91
C SER A 79 7.80 -2.16 -6.64
N ILE A 80 6.59 -1.85 -6.18
CA ILE A 80 5.55 -2.84 -5.86
C ILE A 80 4.23 -2.40 -6.46
N ILE A 81 3.55 -3.31 -7.17
CA ILE A 81 2.18 -3.13 -7.62
C ILE A 81 1.27 -3.89 -6.65
N TYR A 82 0.25 -3.22 -6.13
CA TYR A 82 -0.81 -3.80 -5.32
C TYR A 82 -2.12 -3.76 -6.11
N LEU A 83 -2.78 -4.91 -6.21
CA LEU A 83 -4.17 -4.98 -6.65
C LEU A 83 -5.05 -4.99 -5.42
N CYS A 84 -5.99 -4.06 -5.34
CA CYS A 84 -6.80 -3.81 -4.17
C CYS A 84 -8.30 -3.75 -4.50
N LYS A 85 -9.13 -3.85 -3.46
CA LYS A 85 -10.53 -3.43 -3.47
C LYS A 85 -10.73 -2.26 -2.51
N ASP A 86 -11.52 -1.27 -2.92
CA ASP A 86 -11.99 -0.23 -2.00
C ASP A 86 -13.12 -0.76 -1.08
N GLU A 87 -13.61 0.10 -0.20
CA GLU A 87 -14.69 -0.19 0.73
C GLU A 87 -16.02 -0.62 0.05
N LYS A 88 -16.19 -0.30 -1.24
CA LYS A 88 -17.35 -0.68 -2.06
C LYS A 88 -17.02 -1.85 -3.00
N SER A 89 -15.91 -2.56 -2.76
CA SER A 89 -15.42 -3.65 -3.60
C SER A 89 -15.02 -3.28 -5.02
N ASN A 90 -14.84 -1.99 -5.33
CA ASN A 90 -14.33 -1.57 -6.64
C ASN A 90 -12.83 -1.86 -6.75
N PRO A 91 -12.35 -2.27 -7.93
CA PRO A 91 -10.92 -2.49 -8.14
C PRO A 91 -10.15 -1.17 -8.06
N VAL A 92 -9.04 -1.20 -7.34
CA VAL A 92 -8.06 -0.11 -7.22
C VAL A 92 -6.67 -0.69 -7.41
N THR A 93 -5.84 -0.04 -8.21
CA THR A 93 -4.43 -0.41 -8.36
C THR A 93 -3.57 0.65 -7.67
N VAL A 94 -2.67 0.20 -6.80
CA VAL A 94 -1.68 1.07 -6.16
C VAL A 94 -0.29 0.66 -6.64
N THR A 95 0.49 1.61 -7.13
CA THR A 95 1.89 1.37 -7.53
C THR A 95 2.81 2.19 -6.64
N LEU A 96 3.58 1.50 -5.80
CA LEU A 96 4.58 2.09 -4.92
C LEU A 96 5.96 2.06 -5.61
N ILE A 97 6.48 3.22 -5.97
CA ILE A 97 7.79 3.34 -6.64
C ILE A 97 8.86 3.60 -5.59
N ARG A 98 9.73 2.62 -5.35
CA ARG A 98 10.92 2.71 -4.46
C ARG A 98 10.68 3.39 -3.11
N ASN A 99 9.47 3.31 -2.56
CA ASN A 99 9.06 4.02 -1.34
C ASN A 99 9.19 5.56 -1.41
N THR A 100 9.27 6.18 -2.60
CA THR A 100 9.40 7.64 -2.76
C THR A 100 8.13 8.30 -3.31
N LYS A 101 7.38 7.57 -4.13
CA LYS A 101 6.10 8.03 -4.67
C LYS A 101 5.15 6.87 -4.87
N MET A 102 3.87 7.21 -4.96
CA MET A 102 2.80 6.26 -5.13
C MET A 102 1.81 6.75 -6.18
N TYR A 103 1.39 5.85 -7.05
CA TYR A 103 0.23 6.06 -7.90
C TYR A 103 -0.97 5.30 -7.34
N LEU A 104 -2.15 5.94 -7.34
CA LEU A 104 -3.43 5.29 -7.06
C LEU A 104 -4.33 5.42 -8.28
N TYR A 105 -4.77 4.30 -8.81
CA TYR A 105 -5.68 4.21 -9.94
C TYR A 105 -7.00 3.61 -9.47
N SER A 106 -8.05 4.42 -9.47
CA SER A 106 -9.44 3.99 -9.29
C SER A 106 -10.20 4.11 -10.61
N LYS A 107 -11.44 3.60 -10.66
CA LYS A 107 -12.27 3.65 -11.87
C LYS A 107 -12.37 5.05 -12.49
N SER A 108 -12.56 6.08 -11.68
CA SER A 108 -12.79 7.45 -12.15
C SER A 108 -11.64 8.42 -11.86
N LYS A 109 -10.76 8.11 -10.90
CA LYS A 109 -9.72 9.04 -10.44
C LYS A 109 -8.35 8.39 -10.43
N ARG A 110 -7.34 9.21 -10.69
CA ARG A 110 -5.92 8.82 -10.67
C ARG A 110 -5.15 9.87 -9.90
N PHE A 111 -4.33 9.40 -8.97
CA PHE A 111 -3.52 10.26 -8.12
C PHE A 111 -2.05 9.87 -8.23
N LEU A 112 -1.18 10.87 -8.27
CA LEU A 112 0.25 10.73 -8.02
C LEU A 112 0.56 11.43 -6.71
N ILE A 113 1.12 10.68 -5.76
CA ILE A 113 1.50 11.14 -4.43
C ILE A 113 3.01 11.06 -4.31
N ASN A 114 3.65 12.18 -4.00
CA ASN A 114 5.08 12.19 -3.68
C ASN A 114 5.20 12.20 -2.15
N PHE A 115 5.98 11.27 -1.60
CA PHE A 115 6.19 11.22 -0.16
C PHE A 115 7.18 12.29 0.28
N ASP A 116 6.94 12.83 1.47
CA ASP A 116 7.88 13.71 2.14
C ASP A 116 9.13 12.87 2.52
N SER A 117 10.32 13.41 2.27
CA SER A 117 11.60 12.76 2.62
C SER A 117 11.90 12.86 4.11
#